data_AF-A0A943LC95-F1
#
_entry.id   AF-A0A943LC95-F1
#
_cell.length_a   1.000
_cell.length_b   1.000
_cell.length_c   1.000
_cell.angle_alpha   90.00
_cell.angle_beta   90.00
_cell.angle_gamma   90.00
#
_symmetry.space_group_name_H-M   'P 1'
#
loop_
_entity.id
_entity.type
_entity.pdbx_description
1 polymer ?
#
loop_
_entity_poly.entity_id
_entity_poly.type
_entity_poly.pdbx_seq_one_letter_code
_entity_poly.pdbx_strand_id
1 'polypeptide(L)'
;GFICCNVQETDLSGHAENVDRYAEKLEIADRLIGELMDTIHGDDILLVMADHGNDPTIGHSKHTREMVPLMIYGENIKEGFVGIRKTLSDVGATVADYFKVKSPENGTSFLNEIKK
;
A
#
# COMPACT_ATOMS: atom_id res chain seq x y z
N GLY A 1 -8.97 -9.63 -12.07
CA GLY A 1 -7.69 -9.34 -12.76
C GLY A 1 -6.75 -8.63 -11.79
N PHE A 2 -5.57 -8.18 -12.22
CA PHE A 2 -4.67 -7.40 -11.34
C PHE A 2 -4.58 -5.96 -11.84
N ILE A 3 -4.90 -5.01 -10.96
CA ILE A 3 -4.75 -3.58 -11.21
C ILE A 3 -3.69 -3.06 -10.25
N CYS A 4 -2.68 -2.39 -10.78
CA CYS A 4 -1.64 -1.73 -10.01
C CYS A 4 -1.57 -0.28 -10.47
N CYS A 5 -1.71 0.65 -9.53
CA CYS A 5 -1.63 2.08 -9.76
C CYS A 5 -0.57 2.67 -8.82
N ASN A 6 0.11 3.71 -9.28
CA ASN A 6 1.02 4.48 -8.47
C ASN A 6 0.55 5.95 -8.43
N VAL A 7 0.53 6.55 -7.25
CA VAL A 7 0.19 7.95 -7.02
C VAL A 7 1.48 8.66 -6.61
N GLN A 8 2.02 9.52 -7.48
CA GLN A 8 3.36 10.10 -7.34
C GLN A 8 3.35 11.45 -6.60
N GLU A 9 2.17 12.04 -6.40
CA GLU A 9 2.02 13.41 -5.95
C GLU A 9 2.52 13.63 -4.52
N THR A 10 2.45 12.61 -3.66
CA THR A 10 3.04 12.63 -2.31
C THR A 10 4.57 12.65 -2.36
N ASP A 11 5.18 11.87 -3.25
CA ASP A 11 6.62 11.86 -3.46
C ASP A 11 7.15 13.19 -4.01
N LEU A 12 6.46 13.76 -5.01
CA LEU A 12 6.77 15.10 -5.53
C LEU A 12 6.66 16.19 -4.46
N SER A 13 5.76 16.01 -3.48
CA SER A 13 5.58 16.94 -2.36
C SER A 13 6.69 16.77 -1.31
N GLY A 14 7.13 15.54 -1.07
CA GLY A 14 8.29 15.23 -0.22
C GLY A 14 9.59 15.83 -0.76
N HIS A 15 9.88 15.62 -2.05
CA HIS A 15 11.02 16.24 -2.72
C HIS A 15 11.04 17.78 -2.67
N ALA A 16 9.86 18.40 -2.64
CA ALA A 16 9.71 19.85 -2.54
C ALA A 16 9.82 20.38 -1.09
N GLU A 17 9.96 19.51 -0.10
CA GLU A 17 9.92 19.85 1.34
C GLU A 17 8.70 20.72 1.69
N ASN A 18 7.55 20.39 1.08
CA ASN A 18 6.33 21.18 1.22
C ASN A 18 5.27 20.37 1.98
N VAL A 19 5.21 20.61 3.29
CA VAL A 19 4.29 19.94 4.23
C VAL A 19 2.83 20.17 3.85
N ASP A 20 2.44 21.41 3.56
CA ASP A 20 1.04 21.76 3.26
C ASP A 20 0.55 21.04 2.00
N ARG A 21 1.39 21.02 0.95
CA ARG A 21 1.10 20.28 -0.28
C ARG A 21 1.04 18.79 -0.02
N TYR A 22 1.96 18.24 0.78
CA TYR A 22 1.95 16.82 1.12
C TYR A 22 0.63 16.44 1.82
N ALA A 23 0.21 17.22 2.82
CA ALA A 23 -1.04 17.03 3.55
C ALA A 23 -2.26 17.10 2.61
N GLU A 24 -2.32 18.10 1.73
CA GLU A 24 -3.39 18.22 0.73
C GLU A 24 -3.49 16.97 -0.17
N LYS A 25 -2.34 16.40 -0.60
CA LYS A 25 -2.34 15.18 -1.41
C LYS A 25 -2.78 13.94 -0.64
N LEU A 26 -2.47 13.86 0.65
CA LEU A 26 -2.99 12.80 1.51
C LEU A 26 -4.51 12.90 1.70
N GLU A 27 -5.07 14.09 1.90
CA GLU A 27 -6.52 14.29 2.03
C GLU A 27 -7.27 13.91 0.73
N ILE A 28 -6.70 14.24 -0.43
CA ILE A 28 -7.26 13.83 -1.72
C ILE A 28 -7.22 12.30 -1.87
N ALA A 29 -6.09 11.68 -1.51
CA ALA A 29 -5.94 10.23 -1.59
C ALA A 29 -6.92 9.50 -0.65
N ASP A 30 -7.07 9.97 0.60
CA ASP A 30 -8.00 9.41 1.58
C ASP A 30 -9.44 9.39 1.04
N ARG A 31 -9.93 10.53 0.54
CA ARG A 31 -11.27 10.62 -0.05
C ARG A 31 -11.46 9.65 -1.22
N LEU A 32 -10.50 9.59 -2.15
CA LEU A 32 -10.59 8.72 -3.33
C LEU A 32 -10.45 7.23 -2.98
N ILE A 33 -9.67 6.88 -1.95
CA ILE A 33 -9.63 5.52 -1.42
C ILE A 33 -11.00 5.16 -0.84
N GLY A 34 -11.65 6.07 -0.11
CA GLY A 34 -13.02 5.88 0.37
C GLY A 34 -14.00 5.58 -0.77
N GLU A 35 -13.97 6.36 -1.85
CA GLU A 35 -14.79 6.12 -3.05
C GLU A 35 -14.47 4.77 -3.72
N LEU A 36 -13.19 4.36 -3.74
CA LEU A 36 -12.77 3.06 -4.29
C LEU A 36 -13.25 1.88 -3.43
N MET A 37 -13.28 2.04 -2.10
CA MET A 37 -13.74 1.00 -1.19
C MET A 37 -15.19 0.58 -1.48
N ASP A 38 -16.05 1.53 -1.86
CA ASP A 38 -17.45 1.25 -2.25
C ASP A 38 -17.57 0.38 -3.52
N THR A 39 -16.50 0.29 -4.31
CA THR A 39 -16.45 -0.55 -5.53
C THR A 39 -15.76 -1.89 -5.31
N ILE A 40 -15.37 -2.23 -4.07
CA ILE A 40 -14.75 -3.53 -3.76
C ILE A 40 -15.85 -4.49 -3.28
N HIS A 41 -15.99 -5.65 -3.93
CA HIS A 41 -17.03 -6.62 -3.60
C HIS A 41 -16.58 -8.07 -3.79
N GLY A 42 -17.26 -9.00 -3.10
CA GLY A 42 -16.99 -10.42 -3.19
C GLY A 42 -15.54 -10.78 -2.84
N ASP A 43 -14.81 -11.34 -3.81
CA ASP A 43 -13.43 -11.79 -3.64
C ASP A 43 -12.39 -10.72 -3.96
N ASP A 44 -12.79 -9.50 -4.30
CA ASP A 44 -11.86 -8.39 -4.55
C ASP A 44 -11.13 -7.98 -3.26
N ILE A 45 -9.84 -7.65 -3.42
CA ILE A 45 -8.98 -7.20 -2.33
C ILE A 45 -8.31 -5.90 -2.74
N LEU A 46 -8.50 -4.85 -1.95
CA LEU A 46 -7.78 -3.60 -2.05
C LEU A 46 -6.56 -3.64 -1.13
N LEU A 47 -5.39 -3.32 -1.68
CA LEU A 47 -4.14 -3.15 -0.96
C LEU A 47 -3.63 -1.72 -1.18
N VAL A 48 -3.36 -1.00 -0.10
CA VAL A 48 -2.75 0.35 -0.15
C VAL A 48 -1.44 0.32 0.63
N MET A 49 -0.35 0.67 -0.04
CA MET A 49 1.00 0.71 0.53
C MET A 49 1.86 1.79 -0.13
N ALA A 50 2.95 2.17 0.51
CA ALA A 50 4.03 2.95 -0.11
C ALA A 50 5.23 2.04 -0.45
N ASP A 51 6.21 2.57 -1.17
CA ASP A 51 7.46 1.88 -1.54
C ASP A 51 8.68 2.42 -0.77
N HIS A 52 8.63 3.68 -0.31
CA HIS A 52 9.62 4.29 0.58
C HIS A 52 9.02 5.48 1.37
N GLY A 53 9.86 6.15 2.16
CA GLY A 53 9.55 7.44 2.78
C GLY A 53 10.08 8.61 1.94
N ASN A 54 9.49 9.79 2.13
CA ASN A 54 10.00 11.06 1.62
C ASN A 54 9.52 12.19 2.53
N ASP A 55 10.13 12.28 3.72
CA ASP A 55 9.76 13.22 4.78
C ASP A 55 9.93 14.69 4.33
N PRO A 56 8.84 15.48 4.23
CA PRO A 56 8.91 16.88 3.77
C PRO A 56 9.52 17.84 4.82
N THR A 57 9.97 17.34 5.97
CA THR A 57 10.53 18.13 7.08
C THR A 57 12.02 17.82 7.35
N ILE A 58 12.63 16.93 6.58
CA ILE A 58 13.95 16.34 6.87
C ILE A 58 15.13 17.29 6.60
N GLY A 59 14.94 18.37 5.85
CA GLY A 59 15.97 19.34 5.47
C GLY A 59 16.73 18.97 4.19
N HIS A 60 16.21 18.05 3.37
CA HIS A 60 16.73 17.73 2.05
C HIS A 60 15.67 17.11 1.11
N SER A 61 15.92 17.21 -0.20
CA SER A 61 15.04 16.69 -1.26
C SER A 61 15.25 15.21 -1.62
N LYS A 62 15.80 14.36 -0.76
CA LYS A 62 16.08 12.93 -1.04
C LYS A 62 15.12 12.05 -0.26
N HIS A 63 14.85 10.85 -0.78
CA HIS A 63 14.04 9.86 -0.08
C HIS A 63 14.63 9.48 1.28
N THR A 64 13.74 9.12 2.20
CA THR A 64 14.05 8.64 3.54
C THR A 64 13.81 7.13 3.63
N ARG A 65 14.64 6.45 4.44
CA ARG A 65 14.52 5.00 4.64
C ARG A 65 13.54 4.73 5.78
N GLU A 66 12.28 4.53 5.43
CA GLU A 66 11.20 4.36 6.39
C GLU A 66 10.46 3.02 6.21
N MET A 67 9.75 2.61 7.26
CA MET A 67 8.75 1.56 7.16
C MET A 67 7.54 2.12 6.41
N VAL A 68 6.98 1.33 5.49
CA VAL A 68 5.80 1.74 4.72
C VAL A 68 4.52 1.13 5.32
N PRO A 69 3.38 1.81 5.24
CA PRO A 69 2.11 1.24 5.67
C PRO A 69 1.68 0.10 4.72
N LEU A 70 0.90 -0.84 5.26
CA LEU A 70 0.19 -1.85 4.48
C LEU A 70 -1.24 -1.93 5.01
N MET A 71 -2.18 -1.41 4.24
CA MET A 71 -3.61 -1.46 4.52
C MET A 71 -4.29 -2.42 3.55
N ILE A 72 -5.21 -3.23 4.07
CA ILE A 72 -5.84 -4.33 3.35
C ILE A 72 -7.34 -4.26 3.61
N TYR A 73 -8.14 -4.30 2.54
CA TYR A 73 -9.58 -4.21 2.61
C TYR A 73 -10.27 -5.18 1.63
N GLY A 74 -11.41 -5.73 2.04
CA GLY A 74 -12.27 -6.58 1.21
C GLY A 74 -13.33 -7.29 2.06
N GLU A 75 -14.44 -7.71 1.45
CA GLU A 75 -15.56 -8.35 2.16
C GLU A 75 -15.14 -9.63 2.89
N ASN A 76 -14.27 -10.42 2.26
CA ASN A 76 -13.76 -11.70 2.77
C ASN A 76 -12.42 -11.57 3.51
N ILE A 77 -12.06 -10.37 3.96
CA ILE A 77 -10.83 -10.10 4.73
C ILE A 77 -11.13 -9.99 6.23
N LYS A 78 -10.36 -10.72 7.04
CA LYS A 78 -10.38 -10.67 8.51
C LYS A 78 -9.86 -9.31 8.99
N GLU A 79 -10.55 -8.72 9.95
CA GLU A 79 -10.07 -7.55 10.67
C GLU A 79 -8.90 -7.93 11.57
N GLY A 80 -7.86 -7.10 11.61
CA GLY A 80 -6.74 -7.29 12.52
C GLY A 80 -5.41 -6.76 11.99
N PHE A 81 -4.37 -6.97 12.79
CA PHE A 81 -3.00 -6.60 12.43
C PHE A 81 -2.27 -7.79 11.82
N VAL A 82 -1.78 -7.64 10.58
CA VAL A 82 -1.06 -8.68 9.82
C VAL A 82 0.43 -8.78 10.18
N GLY A 83 0.84 -8.12 11.26
CA GLY A 83 2.23 -8.06 11.69
C GLY A 83 3.10 -7.15 10.84
N ILE A 84 4.35 -7.00 11.26
CA ILE A 84 5.38 -6.33 10.46
C ILE A 84 5.86 -7.29 9.37
N ARG A 85 5.76 -6.87 8.11
CA ARG A 85 6.29 -7.64 6.97
C ARG A 85 7.80 -7.49 6.88
N LYS A 86 8.51 -8.57 6.54
CA LYS A 86 9.98 -8.57 6.46
C LYS A 86 10.51 -7.91 5.20
N THR A 87 9.70 -7.88 4.15
CA THR A 87 10.04 -7.33 2.84
C THR A 87 8.77 -6.91 2.09
N LEU A 88 8.89 -5.89 1.22
CA LEU A 88 7.82 -5.51 0.29
C LEU A 88 7.42 -6.68 -0.64
N SER A 89 8.33 -7.62 -0.89
CA SER A 89 8.06 -8.82 -1.69
C SER A 89 6.95 -9.71 -1.10
N ASP A 90 6.62 -9.59 0.19
CA ASP A 90 5.50 -10.32 0.80
C ASP A 90 4.16 -9.98 0.14
N VAL A 91 3.99 -8.73 -0.32
CA VAL A 91 2.80 -8.31 -1.07
C VAL A 91 2.76 -8.99 -2.43
N GLY A 92 3.88 -9.01 -3.16
CA GLY A 92 3.97 -9.73 -4.44
C GLY A 92 3.74 -11.24 -4.29
N ALA A 93 4.26 -11.86 -3.24
CA ALA A 93 4.01 -13.26 -2.93
C ALA A 93 2.53 -13.54 -2.62
N THR A 94 1.87 -12.63 -1.91
CA THR A 94 0.42 -12.72 -1.61
C THR A 94 -0.44 -12.55 -2.86
N VAL A 95 -0.07 -11.64 -3.76
CA VAL A 95 -0.74 -11.48 -5.07
C VAL A 95 -0.59 -12.75 -5.90
N ALA A 96 0.62 -13.32 -5.96
CA ALA A 96 0.87 -14.57 -6.69
C ALA A 96 0.03 -15.75 -6.13
N ASP A 97 -0.05 -15.87 -4.82
CA ASP A 97 -0.86 -16.86 -4.12
C ASP A 97 -2.36 -16.67 -4.42
N TYR A 98 -2.86 -15.43 -4.39
CA TYR A 98 -4.26 -15.12 -4.70
C TYR A 98 -4.66 -15.57 -6.12
N PHE A 99 -3.81 -15.31 -7.12
CA PHE A 99 -4.04 -15.72 -8.50
C PHE A 99 -3.62 -17.17 -8.80
N LYS A 100 -3.09 -17.91 -7.81
CA LYS A 100 -2.59 -19.29 -7.97
C LYS A 100 -1.53 -19.42 -9.07
N VAL A 101 -0.64 -18.43 -9.16
CA VAL A 101 0.49 -18.43 -10.08
C VAL A 101 1.81 -18.73 -9.35
N LYS A 102 2.89 -18.93 -10.10
CA LYS A 102 4.20 -19.21 -9.51
C LYS A 102 4.64 -18.07 -8.59
N SER A 103 5.01 -18.41 -7.36
CA SER A 103 5.53 -17.45 -6.39
C SER A 103 6.84 -16.79 -6.87
N PRO A 104 7.09 -15.52 -6.49
CA PRO A 104 8.39 -14.88 -6.68
C PRO A 104 9.49 -15.59 -5.88
N GLU A 105 10.75 -15.31 -6.22
CA GLU A 105 11.92 -15.85 -5.50
C GLU A 105 12.04 -15.32 -4.06
N ASN A 106 11.41 -14.18 -3.77
CA ASN A 106 11.45 -13.50 -2.48
C ASN A 106 10.05 -13.21 -1.95
N GLY A 107 9.93 -13.14 -0.63
CA GLY A 107 8.68 -12.83 0.06
C GLY A 107 7.92 -14.07 0.54
N THR A 108 7.04 -13.87 1.50
CA THR A 108 6.16 -14.90 2.07
C THR A 108 4.73 -14.40 2.01
N SER A 109 3.85 -15.17 1.35
CA SER A 109 2.42 -14.85 1.27
C SER A 109 1.80 -14.79 2.66
N PHE A 110 0.95 -13.81 2.89
CA PHE A 110 0.11 -13.68 4.09
C PHE A 110 -1.37 -13.91 3.79
N LEU A 111 -1.71 -14.45 2.61
CA LEU A 111 -3.10 -14.60 2.18
C LEU A 111 -3.95 -15.42 3.15
N ASN A 112 -3.39 -16.51 3.67
CA ASN A 112 -4.07 -17.39 4.62
C ASN A 112 -4.24 -16.75 6.01
N GLU A 113 -3.44 -15.74 6.34
CA GLU A 113 -3.56 -14.98 7.59
C GLU A 113 -4.77 -14.04 7.54
N ILE A 114 -5.10 -13.52 6.34
CA ILE A 114 -6.12 -12.48 6.16
C ILE A 114 -7.47 -12.96 5.63
N LYS A 115 -7.55 -14.11 4.95
CA LYS A 115 -8.84 -14.61 4.43
C LYS A 115 -9.75 -15.09 5.55
N LYS A 116 -11.05 -14.74 5.49
CA LYS A 116 -12.09 -15.26 6.39
C LYS A 116 -12.22 -16.77 6.29
#